data_AF-F4CWV3-F1
#
_entry.id   AF-F4CWV3-F1
#
_cell.length_a   1.000
_cell.length_b   1.000
_cell.length_c   1.000
_cell.angle_alpha   90.00
_cell.angle_beta   90.00
_cell.angle_gamma   90.00
#
_symmetry.space_group_name_H-M   'P 1'
#
loop_
_entity.id
_entity.type
_entity.pdbx_description
1 polymer ?
#
loop_
_entity_poly.entity_id
_entity_poly.type
_entity_poly.pdbx_seq_one_letter_code
_entity_poly.pdbx_strand_id
1 'polypeptide(L)'
;MSSPVPPDFLDLPPRSVKPRVAGLTHVIDPGSGVLATRDLLASASAHIDIWKIGWGTAYVDSALGDKIALLAAHDVAVCLGGTLLEIAWAQGRADACLAWARESGFSHVEVSRGTVDMSLAEKGALIRRAARDFTVLAEVGDKAPGEVLAARTWPGEAVADLEAGAWLVVTEGRQSGTVGTFDAAGRVRPDVVEAVAGAVGVTRIVFEAPKASQQAWFVRRFGADVNLGNVAVGDVLSAETLRLGLRSDTAAVVRRDEAGSDTA
;
A
#
# COMPACT_ATOMS: atom_id res chain seq x y z
N MET A 1 -22.80 -13.70 24.36
CA MET A 1 -22.54 -14.68 23.28
C MET A 1 -21.05 -14.95 23.30
N SER A 2 -20.61 -16.21 23.37
CA SER A 2 -19.18 -16.52 23.30
C SER A 2 -18.63 -16.11 21.94
N SER A 3 -17.45 -15.48 21.92
CA SER A 3 -16.74 -15.22 20.67
C SER A 3 -16.55 -16.53 19.91
N PRO A 4 -16.75 -16.54 18.59
CA PRO A 4 -16.51 -17.73 17.78
C PRO A 4 -15.06 -18.20 17.94
N VAL A 5 -14.86 -19.53 17.95
CA VAL A 5 -13.53 -20.14 18.06
C VAL A 5 -12.76 -19.89 16.74
N PRO A 6 -11.55 -19.32 16.78
CA PRO A 6 -10.74 -19.14 15.57
C PRO A 6 -10.25 -20.50 15.03
N PRO A 7 -10.14 -20.68 13.70
CA PRO A 7 -9.60 -21.91 13.13
C PRO A 7 -8.09 -22.04 13.42
N ASP A 8 -7.65 -23.21 13.87
CA ASP A 8 -6.25 -23.52 14.21
C ASP A 8 -5.74 -24.85 13.62
N PHE A 9 -6.52 -25.47 12.72
CA PHE A 9 -6.26 -26.80 12.17
C PHE A 9 -5.30 -26.83 10.96
N LEU A 10 -4.75 -25.67 10.54
CA LEU A 10 -3.83 -25.55 9.41
C LEU A 10 -2.48 -25.00 9.86
N ASP A 11 -1.40 -25.55 9.33
CA ASP A 11 -0.05 -24.97 9.44
C ASP A 11 0.10 -23.85 8.39
N LEU A 12 0.02 -22.60 8.85
CA LEU A 12 0.06 -21.41 7.99
C LEU A 12 1.42 -20.69 8.06
N PRO A 13 1.81 -19.93 7.02
CA PRO A 13 2.97 -19.06 7.07
C PRO A 13 2.88 -18.09 8.27
N PRO A 14 4.01 -17.79 8.94
CA PRO A 14 4.03 -16.78 9.99
C PRO A 14 3.61 -15.44 9.41
N ARG A 15 2.88 -14.67 10.21
CA ARG A 15 2.42 -13.33 9.83
C ARG A 15 2.59 -12.33 10.95
N SER A 16 3.09 -11.15 10.59
CA SER A 16 3.18 -10.02 11.51
C SER A 16 1.80 -9.56 11.99
N VAL A 17 1.72 -9.11 13.25
CA VAL A 17 0.51 -8.56 13.89
C VAL A 17 0.62 -7.04 14.01
N LYS A 18 -0.52 -6.35 14.18
CA LYS A 18 -0.54 -4.89 14.39
C LYS A 18 0.12 -4.51 15.74
N PRO A 19 0.78 -3.34 15.83
CA PRO A 19 1.11 -2.42 14.74
C PRO A 19 2.24 -2.98 13.85
N ARG A 20 2.00 -3.08 12.55
CA ARG A 20 2.95 -3.64 11.59
C ARG A 20 3.95 -2.59 11.12
N VAL A 21 5.19 -3.03 10.90
CA VAL A 21 6.25 -2.25 10.21
C VAL A 21 6.71 -2.91 8.91
N ALA A 22 6.23 -4.13 8.65
CA ALA A 22 6.36 -4.91 7.42
C ALA A 22 5.10 -5.80 7.28
N GLY A 23 4.86 -6.34 6.09
CA GLY A 23 3.62 -7.07 5.79
C GLY A 23 2.39 -6.17 5.68
N LEU A 24 2.61 -4.88 5.42
CA LEU A 24 1.56 -3.87 5.40
C LEU A 24 0.55 -4.12 4.28
N THR A 25 -0.72 -3.90 4.60
CA THR A 25 -1.81 -3.75 3.65
C THR A 25 -2.19 -2.28 3.57
N HIS A 26 -1.82 -1.66 2.45
CA HIS A 26 -2.16 -0.29 2.10
C HIS A 26 -3.31 -0.29 1.08
N VAL A 27 -4.51 0.02 1.58
CA VAL A 27 -5.77 0.05 0.81
C VAL A 27 -5.88 1.36 0.04
N ILE A 28 -6.46 1.31 -1.16
CA ILE A 28 -6.92 2.49 -1.89
C ILE A 28 -8.44 2.58 -1.86
N ASP A 29 -8.96 3.73 -1.44
CA ASP A 29 -10.39 4.03 -1.40
C ASP A 29 -10.76 5.13 -2.41
N PRO A 30 -11.50 4.78 -3.48
CA PRO A 30 -11.90 5.73 -4.50
C PRO A 30 -13.19 6.53 -4.14
N GLY A 31 -13.76 6.34 -2.95
CA GLY A 31 -14.97 7.05 -2.51
C GLY A 31 -16.03 6.19 -1.83
N SER A 32 -15.62 5.20 -1.04
CA SER A 32 -16.51 4.31 -0.28
C SER A 32 -17.32 5.11 0.74
N GLY A 33 -18.60 4.76 0.91
CA GLY A 33 -19.44 5.37 1.94
C GLY A 33 -19.08 4.87 3.34
N VAL A 34 -19.35 5.68 4.37
CA VAL A 34 -19.02 5.36 5.78
C VAL A 34 -19.59 4.02 6.25
N LEU A 35 -20.81 3.67 5.82
CA LEU A 35 -21.44 2.39 6.20
C LEU A 35 -20.74 1.19 5.56
N ALA A 36 -20.32 1.30 4.29
CA ALA A 36 -19.57 0.24 3.62
C ALA A 36 -18.17 0.08 4.24
N THR A 37 -17.51 1.19 4.57
CA THR A 37 -16.25 1.18 5.32
C THR A 37 -16.42 0.50 6.67
N ARG A 38 -17.50 0.82 7.42
CA ARG A 38 -17.78 0.23 8.73
C ARG A 38 -17.99 -1.27 8.67
N ASP A 39 -18.75 -1.74 7.68
CA ASP A 39 -19.02 -3.16 7.46
C ASP A 39 -17.71 -3.94 7.21
N LEU A 40 -16.83 -3.40 6.35
CA LEU A 40 -15.52 -4.01 6.11
C LEU A 40 -14.67 -4.02 7.37
N LEU A 41 -14.56 -2.90 8.09
CA LEU A 41 -13.70 -2.81 9.28
C LEU A 41 -14.16 -3.75 10.41
N ALA A 42 -15.47 -4.00 10.51
CA ALA A 42 -16.01 -4.94 11.50
C ALA A 42 -15.48 -6.38 11.31
N SER A 43 -15.10 -6.76 10.09
CA SER A 43 -14.60 -8.11 9.77
C SER A 43 -13.11 -8.16 9.45
N ALA A 44 -12.52 -7.11 8.89
CA ALA A 44 -11.20 -7.16 8.26
C ALA A 44 -10.20 -6.11 8.79
N SER A 45 -10.55 -5.29 9.78
CA SER A 45 -9.67 -4.21 10.30
C SER A 45 -8.30 -4.70 10.78
N ALA A 46 -8.20 -5.94 11.29
CA ALA A 46 -6.92 -6.54 11.70
C ALA A 46 -5.91 -6.73 10.53
N HIS A 47 -6.40 -6.71 9.29
CA HIS A 47 -5.63 -6.95 8.06
C HIS A 47 -5.40 -5.68 7.22
N ILE A 48 -5.78 -4.49 7.73
CA ILE A 48 -5.64 -3.21 7.04
C ILE A 48 -4.75 -2.31 7.88
N ASP A 49 -3.63 -1.84 7.35
CA ASP A 49 -2.70 -0.99 8.12
C ASP A 49 -2.83 0.48 7.71
N ILE A 50 -2.95 0.76 6.41
CA ILE A 50 -3.05 2.11 5.85
C ILE A 50 -4.24 2.17 4.90
N TRP A 51 -5.01 3.26 4.96
CA TRP A 51 -6.14 3.55 4.10
C TRP A 51 -5.90 4.87 3.36
N LYS A 52 -5.53 4.76 2.07
CA LYS A 52 -5.33 5.91 1.19
C LYS A 52 -6.67 6.42 0.67
N ILE A 53 -7.00 7.67 1.01
CA ILE A 53 -8.11 8.39 0.39
C ILE A 53 -7.66 8.79 -1.02
N GLY A 54 -8.19 8.12 -2.04
CA GLY A 54 -7.64 8.11 -3.39
C GLY A 54 -7.60 9.48 -4.05
N TRP A 55 -6.48 9.81 -4.70
CA TRP A 55 -6.26 11.06 -5.45
C TRP A 55 -6.83 12.30 -4.73
N GLY A 56 -7.80 12.98 -5.35
CA GLY A 56 -8.49 14.16 -4.84
C GLY A 56 -9.87 13.90 -4.23
N THR A 57 -10.25 12.65 -3.96
CA THR A 57 -11.56 12.31 -3.38
C THR A 57 -11.79 12.99 -2.03
N ALA A 58 -10.74 13.14 -1.23
CA ALA A 58 -10.80 13.83 0.06
C ALA A 58 -11.31 15.27 -0.05
N TYR A 59 -11.11 15.93 -1.20
CA TYR A 59 -11.56 17.31 -1.42
C TYR A 59 -13.08 17.43 -1.69
N VAL A 60 -13.73 16.33 -2.06
CA VAL A 60 -15.15 16.30 -2.46
C VAL A 60 -16.03 15.37 -1.62
N ASP A 61 -15.41 14.53 -0.78
CA ASP A 61 -16.12 13.61 0.11
C ASP A 61 -16.70 14.36 1.31
N SER A 62 -18.02 14.60 1.29
CA SER A 62 -18.74 15.27 2.38
C SER A 62 -18.77 14.47 3.69
N ALA A 63 -18.44 13.17 3.64
CA ALA A 63 -18.39 12.29 4.80
C ALA A 63 -16.95 11.97 5.25
N LEU A 64 -15.95 12.72 4.76
CA LEU A 64 -14.54 12.47 5.05
C LEU A 64 -14.26 12.42 6.56
N GLY A 65 -14.77 13.39 7.33
CA GLY A 65 -14.51 13.47 8.78
C GLY A 65 -15.00 12.22 9.53
N ASP A 66 -16.21 11.76 9.24
CA ASP A 66 -16.78 10.54 9.83
C ASP A 66 -15.98 9.30 9.44
N LYS A 67 -15.50 9.24 8.19
CA LYS A 67 -14.66 8.14 7.71
C LYS A 67 -13.30 8.12 8.39
N ILE A 68 -12.64 9.27 8.55
CA ILE A 68 -11.35 9.38 9.25
C ILE A 68 -11.50 8.94 10.71
N ALA A 69 -12.52 9.43 11.41
CA ALA A 69 -12.78 9.05 12.79
C ALA A 69 -13.03 7.54 12.93
N LEU A 70 -13.79 6.96 11.99
CA LEU A 70 -14.05 5.52 11.96
C LEU A 70 -12.76 4.71 11.73
N LEU A 71 -11.93 5.09 10.76
CA LEU A 71 -10.66 4.40 10.48
C LEU A 71 -9.71 4.47 11.68
N ALA A 72 -9.60 5.64 12.30
CA ALA A 72 -8.78 5.85 13.49
C ALA A 72 -9.24 4.97 14.67
N ALA A 73 -10.56 4.79 14.86
CA ALA A 73 -11.12 3.92 15.89
C ALA A 73 -10.81 2.43 15.70
N HIS A 74 -10.31 2.03 14.53
CA HIS A 74 -9.90 0.66 14.18
C HIS A 74 -8.38 0.51 14.00
N ASP A 75 -7.59 1.46 14.52
CA ASP A 75 -6.13 1.48 14.39
C ASP A 75 -5.68 1.37 12.91
N VAL A 76 -6.38 2.07 12.02
CA VAL A 76 -6.03 2.18 10.60
C VAL A 76 -5.53 3.59 10.32
N ALA A 77 -4.30 3.69 9.84
CA ALA A 77 -3.71 4.96 9.44
C ALA A 77 -4.44 5.52 8.21
N VAL A 78 -4.85 6.79 8.25
CA VAL A 78 -5.43 7.45 7.08
C VAL A 78 -4.36 8.23 6.33
N CYS A 79 -4.23 7.93 5.04
CA CYS A 79 -3.26 8.52 4.14
C CYS A 79 -3.94 9.44 3.12
N LEU A 80 -3.44 10.67 3.00
CA LEU A 80 -3.86 11.59 1.94
C LEU A 80 -3.22 11.19 0.60
N GLY A 81 -4.02 11.01 -0.45
CA GLY A 81 -3.51 10.65 -1.78
C GLY A 81 -2.60 11.72 -2.39
N GLY A 82 -1.49 11.28 -3.00
CA GLY A 82 -0.42 12.18 -3.45
C GLY A 82 -0.87 13.13 -4.57
N THR A 83 -1.80 12.69 -5.43
CA THR A 83 -2.31 13.52 -6.53
C THR A 83 -2.97 14.81 -6.03
N LEU A 84 -3.65 14.80 -4.89
CA LEU A 84 -4.21 16.05 -4.32
C LEU A 84 -3.10 16.99 -3.85
N LEU A 85 -2.07 16.44 -3.20
CA LEU A 85 -0.93 17.22 -2.73
C LEU A 85 -0.10 17.78 -3.91
N GLU A 86 0.04 17.03 -5.00
CA GLU A 86 0.64 17.49 -6.25
C GLU A 86 -0.13 18.69 -6.84
N ILE A 87 -1.47 18.59 -6.94
CA ILE A 87 -2.32 19.68 -7.43
C ILE A 87 -2.18 20.91 -6.52
N ALA A 88 -2.22 20.72 -5.20
CA ALA A 88 -2.03 21.80 -4.25
C ALA A 88 -0.64 22.44 -4.38
N TRP A 89 0.42 21.65 -4.57
CA TRP A 89 1.78 22.14 -4.79
C TRP A 89 1.88 22.98 -6.05
N ALA A 90 1.36 22.50 -7.18
CA ALA A 90 1.39 23.22 -8.46
C ALA A 90 0.63 24.56 -8.41
N GLN A 91 -0.33 24.70 -7.49
CA GLN A 91 -1.06 25.95 -7.26
C GLN A 91 -0.44 26.84 -6.17
N GLY A 92 0.73 26.48 -5.62
CA GLY A 92 1.36 27.21 -4.52
C GLY A 92 0.62 27.09 -3.18
N ARG A 93 -0.17 26.01 -3.01
CA ARG A 93 -1.06 25.76 -1.86
C ARG A 93 -0.72 24.50 -1.08
N ALA A 94 0.46 23.91 -1.27
CA ALA A 94 0.89 22.72 -0.52
C ALA A 94 0.82 22.90 1.00
N ASP A 95 1.24 24.06 1.54
CA ASP A 95 1.18 24.33 2.98
C ASP A 95 -0.25 24.36 3.51
N ALA A 96 -1.18 24.95 2.74
CA ALA A 96 -2.59 24.97 3.10
C ALA A 96 -3.20 23.55 3.05
N CYS A 97 -2.78 22.73 2.09
CA CYS A 97 -3.22 21.34 1.98
C CYS A 97 -2.72 20.50 3.17
N LEU A 98 -1.43 20.62 3.53
CA LEU A 98 -0.87 19.92 4.70
C LEU A 98 -1.51 20.40 6.01
N ALA A 99 -1.74 21.70 6.18
CA ALA A 99 -2.44 22.23 7.35
C ALA A 99 -3.86 21.66 7.48
N TRP A 100 -4.62 21.66 6.37
CA TRP A 100 -5.96 21.07 6.33
C TRP A 100 -5.95 19.56 6.58
N ALA A 101 -4.97 18.82 6.05
CA ALA A 101 -4.84 17.39 6.27
C ALA A 101 -4.61 17.07 7.75
N ARG A 102 -3.75 17.85 8.42
CA ARG A 102 -3.51 17.74 9.87
C ARG A 102 -4.78 18.01 10.67
N GLU A 103 -5.50 19.08 10.32
CA GLU A 103 -6.75 19.47 11.00
C GLU A 103 -7.88 18.46 10.77
N SER A 104 -7.89 17.80 9.62
CA SER A 104 -8.87 16.78 9.26
C SER A 104 -8.58 15.42 9.91
N GLY A 105 -7.40 15.23 10.52
CA GLY A 105 -7.01 14.01 11.22
C GLY A 105 -6.27 12.97 10.37
N PHE A 106 -5.72 13.37 9.21
CA PHE A 106 -4.77 12.50 8.49
C PHE A 106 -3.50 12.33 9.33
N SER A 107 -3.04 11.08 9.46
CA SER A 107 -1.75 10.76 10.10
C SER A 107 -0.63 10.54 9.09
N HIS A 108 -1.01 10.19 7.86
CA HIS A 108 -0.09 9.91 6.77
C HIS A 108 -0.40 10.78 5.56
N VAL A 109 0.62 11.08 4.77
CA VAL A 109 0.46 11.71 3.47
C VAL A 109 1.35 11.02 2.44
N GLU A 110 0.84 10.92 1.23
CA GLU A 110 1.62 10.49 0.08
C GLU A 110 2.22 11.71 -0.63
N VAL A 111 3.51 11.64 -0.96
CA VAL A 111 4.20 12.66 -1.76
C VAL A 111 4.67 12.02 -3.06
N SER A 112 4.16 12.50 -4.18
CA SER A 112 4.45 11.97 -5.51
C SER A 112 4.71 13.12 -6.50
N ARG A 113 5.12 12.76 -7.72
CA ARG A 113 5.43 13.71 -8.81
C ARG A 113 4.98 13.20 -10.19
N GLY A 114 3.97 12.33 -10.22
CA GLY A 114 3.52 11.66 -11.43
C GLY A 114 2.44 12.41 -12.23
N THR A 115 1.90 13.52 -11.71
CA THR A 115 0.85 14.33 -12.35
C THR A 115 1.33 15.72 -12.72
N VAL A 116 2.21 16.32 -11.91
CA VAL A 116 2.73 17.67 -12.14
C VAL A 116 4.23 17.63 -12.39
N ASP A 117 4.74 18.58 -13.19
CA ASP A 117 6.18 18.72 -13.42
C ASP A 117 6.84 19.31 -12.16
N MET A 118 7.27 18.42 -11.28
CA MET A 118 7.99 18.70 -10.04
C MET A 118 9.34 18.02 -10.14
N SER A 119 10.46 18.70 -9.91
CA SER A 119 11.80 18.08 -9.90
C SER A 119 12.02 17.19 -8.66
N LEU A 120 13.04 16.34 -8.70
CA LEU A 120 13.45 15.53 -7.53
C LEU A 120 13.82 16.40 -6.32
N ALA A 121 14.45 17.54 -6.55
CA ALA A 121 14.83 18.47 -5.48
C ALA A 121 13.59 19.09 -4.81
N GLU A 122 12.58 19.47 -5.61
CA GLU A 122 11.31 20.01 -5.11
C GLU A 122 10.50 18.94 -4.37
N LYS A 123 10.44 17.71 -4.90
CA LYS A 123 9.83 16.56 -4.21
C LYS A 123 10.50 16.32 -2.85
N GLY A 124 11.83 16.26 -2.81
CA GLY A 124 12.57 16.10 -1.56
C GLY A 124 12.33 17.24 -0.56
N ALA A 125 12.16 18.48 -1.03
CA ALA A 125 11.79 19.61 -0.17
C ALA A 125 10.36 19.47 0.39
N LEU A 126 9.43 18.99 -0.43
CA LEU A 126 8.05 18.71 -0.01
C LEU A 126 7.99 17.56 1.00
N ILE A 127 8.75 16.48 0.80
CA ILE A 127 8.89 15.35 1.76
C ILE A 127 9.41 15.87 3.10
N ARG A 128 10.54 16.59 3.12
CA ARG A 128 11.11 17.16 4.36
C ARG A 128 10.13 18.06 5.11
N ARG A 129 9.26 18.76 4.39
CA ARG A 129 8.25 19.62 4.96
C ARG A 129 7.10 18.81 5.56
N ALA A 130 6.56 17.85 4.80
CA ALA A 130 5.48 16.98 5.25
C ALA A 130 5.90 16.09 6.44
N ALA A 131 7.14 15.58 6.45
CA ALA A 131 7.67 14.71 7.50
C ALA A 131 7.77 15.36 8.89
N ARG A 132 7.52 16.68 9.00
CA ARG A 132 7.45 17.39 10.28
C ARG A 132 6.19 17.03 11.08
N ASP A 133 5.09 16.76 10.37
CA ASP A 133 3.77 16.58 10.96
C ASP A 133 3.13 15.22 10.60
N PHE A 134 3.66 14.52 9.60
CA PHE A 134 3.07 13.29 9.06
C PHE A 134 4.09 12.17 8.89
N THR A 135 3.60 10.93 8.89
CA THR A 135 4.34 9.81 8.31
C THR A 135 4.21 9.85 6.78
N VAL A 136 5.32 10.03 6.08
CA VAL A 136 5.33 10.24 4.63
C VAL A 136 5.55 8.93 3.88
N LEU A 137 4.67 8.65 2.92
CA LEU A 137 4.90 7.65 1.87
C LEU A 137 5.32 8.39 0.59
N ALA A 138 6.48 8.09 0.03
CA ALA A 138 6.95 8.75 -1.19
C ALA A 138 6.77 7.82 -2.40
N GLU A 139 6.05 8.25 -3.43
CA GLU A 139 5.79 7.43 -4.62
C GLU A 139 6.84 7.68 -5.69
N VAL A 140 7.46 6.63 -6.21
CA VAL A 140 8.36 6.67 -7.36
C VAL A 140 7.67 6.16 -8.61
N GLY A 141 7.90 6.86 -9.72
CA GLY A 141 7.40 6.51 -11.03
C GLY A 141 6.59 7.58 -11.72
N ASP A 142 6.54 7.48 -13.05
CA ASP A 142 5.64 8.28 -13.87
C ASP A 142 4.30 7.56 -14.03
N LYS A 143 3.22 8.34 -13.99
CA LYS A 143 1.87 7.86 -14.28
C LYS A 143 1.69 7.66 -15.80
N ALA A 144 2.57 8.16 -16.66
CA ALA A 144 2.51 7.97 -18.10
C ALA A 144 2.94 6.56 -18.54
N PRO A 145 2.25 5.93 -19.52
CA PRO A 145 2.73 4.69 -20.12
C PRO A 145 4.09 4.88 -20.81
N GLY A 146 4.93 3.84 -20.77
CA GLY A 146 6.15 3.79 -21.59
C GLY A 146 7.43 4.26 -20.91
N GLU A 147 7.48 4.37 -19.59
CA GLU A 147 8.73 4.66 -18.87
C GLU A 147 9.75 3.50 -19.02
N VAL A 148 10.65 3.63 -20.00
CA VAL A 148 11.65 2.60 -20.34
C VAL A 148 12.77 2.53 -19.30
N LEU A 149 13.11 3.66 -18.66
CA LEU A 149 14.28 3.77 -17.79
C LEU A 149 13.98 3.56 -16.30
N ALA A 150 12.77 3.15 -15.93
CA ALA A 150 12.33 2.98 -14.54
C ALA A 150 13.34 2.18 -13.68
N ALA A 151 13.83 1.04 -14.18
CA ALA A 151 14.81 0.21 -13.46
C ALA A 151 16.16 0.90 -13.20
N ARG A 152 16.47 1.98 -13.94
CA ARG A 152 17.68 2.80 -13.75
C ARG A 152 17.42 4.05 -12.92
N THR A 153 16.25 4.66 -13.03
CA THR A 153 15.92 5.96 -12.40
C THR A 153 15.33 5.80 -11.01
N TRP A 154 14.37 4.88 -10.83
CA TRP A 154 13.63 4.72 -9.58
C TRP A 154 14.49 4.35 -8.38
N PRO A 155 15.55 3.53 -8.49
CA PRO A 155 16.41 3.23 -7.34
C PRO A 155 17.04 4.48 -6.72
N GLY A 156 17.52 5.41 -7.56
CA GLY A 156 18.12 6.65 -7.08
C GLY A 156 17.10 7.60 -6.47
N GLU A 157 15.91 7.70 -7.07
CA GLU A 157 14.80 8.49 -6.51
C GLU A 157 14.33 7.92 -5.16
N ALA A 158 14.16 6.60 -5.06
CA ALA A 158 13.75 5.93 -3.84
C ALA A 158 14.74 6.18 -2.69
N VAL A 159 16.04 6.13 -2.96
CA VAL A 159 17.08 6.47 -1.97
C VAL A 159 16.93 7.94 -1.54
N ALA A 160 16.82 8.86 -2.49
CA ALA A 160 16.69 10.29 -2.21
C ALA A 160 15.42 10.64 -1.40
N ASP A 161 14.31 9.95 -1.67
CA ASP A 161 13.06 10.12 -0.93
C ASP A 161 13.19 9.68 0.54
N LEU A 162 13.83 8.54 0.78
CA LEU A 162 14.11 8.05 2.13
C LEU A 162 15.06 8.99 2.88
N GLU A 163 16.12 9.47 2.22
CA GLU A 163 17.05 10.47 2.78
C GLU A 163 16.36 11.80 3.08
N ALA A 164 15.33 12.17 2.31
CA ALA A 164 14.50 13.34 2.57
C ALA A 164 13.53 13.15 3.75
N GLY A 165 13.40 11.95 4.30
CA GLY A 165 12.59 11.65 5.49
C GLY A 165 11.31 10.86 5.21
N ALA A 166 11.15 10.29 4.01
CA ALA A 166 10.05 9.35 3.78
C ALA A 166 10.20 8.09 4.64
N TRP A 167 9.08 7.58 5.17
CA TRP A 167 9.05 6.33 5.90
C TRP A 167 9.11 5.13 4.95
N LEU A 168 8.30 5.16 3.89
CA LEU A 168 8.24 4.11 2.89
C LEU A 168 8.28 4.72 1.49
N VAL A 169 8.77 3.92 0.55
CA VAL A 169 8.66 4.21 -0.88
C VAL A 169 7.51 3.40 -1.47
N VAL A 170 6.63 4.03 -2.23
CA VAL A 170 5.55 3.38 -2.98
C VAL A 170 6.00 3.25 -4.43
N THR A 171 5.94 2.07 -5.01
CA THR A 171 6.23 1.90 -6.44
C THR A 171 4.95 2.06 -7.25
N GLU A 172 4.92 2.99 -8.20
CA GLU A 172 3.75 3.27 -9.04
C GLU A 172 3.29 2.02 -9.82
N GLY A 173 1.98 1.78 -9.78
CA GLY A 173 1.28 0.82 -10.63
C GLY A 173 -0.06 1.32 -11.15
N ARG A 174 -0.51 2.50 -10.70
CA ARG A 174 -1.88 3.02 -10.75
C ARG A 174 -2.90 2.04 -10.17
N GLN A 175 -4.16 2.48 -10.10
CA GLN A 175 -5.28 1.58 -9.83
C GLN A 175 -5.47 0.53 -10.95
N SER A 176 -4.99 0.80 -12.18
CA SER A 176 -5.13 -0.12 -13.31
C SER A 176 -4.18 -1.31 -13.25
N GLY A 177 -3.02 -1.16 -12.60
CA GLY A 177 -1.97 -2.18 -12.58
C GLY A 177 -1.46 -2.50 -13.98
N THR A 178 -1.16 -1.48 -14.79
CA THR A 178 -0.73 -1.63 -16.20
C THR A 178 0.37 -0.64 -16.60
N VAL A 179 1.02 0.00 -15.63
CA VAL A 179 2.12 0.95 -15.82
C VAL A 179 3.18 0.76 -14.74
N GLY A 180 4.33 1.43 -14.88
CA GLY A 180 5.38 1.46 -13.88
C GLY A 180 5.96 0.07 -13.60
N THR A 181 5.61 -0.46 -12.43
CA THR A 181 5.96 -1.82 -11.97
C THR A 181 5.36 -2.93 -12.85
N PHE A 182 4.40 -2.60 -13.71
CA PHE A 182 3.73 -3.52 -14.62
C PHE A 182 3.89 -3.12 -16.08
N ASP A 183 3.85 -4.11 -16.97
CA ASP A 183 3.70 -3.89 -18.40
C ASP A 183 2.24 -3.59 -18.80
N ALA A 184 2.00 -3.29 -20.07
CA ALA A 184 0.66 -2.98 -20.58
C ALA A 184 -0.35 -4.15 -20.43
N ALA A 185 0.12 -5.39 -20.27
CA ALA A 185 -0.71 -6.56 -20.00
C ALA A 185 -0.94 -6.78 -18.48
N GLY A 186 -0.36 -5.95 -17.63
CA GLY A 186 -0.44 -6.03 -16.18
C GLY A 186 0.50 -7.07 -15.56
N ARG A 187 1.47 -7.58 -16.32
CA ARG A 187 2.49 -8.50 -15.81
C ARG A 187 3.56 -7.68 -15.08
N VAL A 188 4.01 -8.20 -13.94
CA VAL A 188 5.10 -7.59 -13.16
C VAL A 188 6.34 -7.47 -14.02
N ARG A 189 7.05 -6.35 -13.91
CA ARG A 189 8.38 -6.11 -14.47
C ARG A 189 9.45 -6.41 -13.40
N PRO A 190 10.04 -7.62 -13.37
CA PRO A 190 10.95 -7.99 -12.29
C PRO A 190 12.22 -7.13 -12.28
N ASP A 191 12.69 -6.67 -13.44
CA ASP A 191 13.83 -5.77 -13.56
C ASP A 191 13.66 -4.49 -12.73
N VAL A 192 12.47 -3.88 -12.75
CA VAL A 192 12.16 -2.67 -11.96
C VAL A 192 12.05 -3.01 -10.48
N VAL A 193 11.26 -4.04 -10.17
CA VAL A 193 11.02 -4.48 -8.79
C VAL A 193 12.33 -4.78 -8.07
N GLU A 194 13.18 -5.61 -8.68
CA GLU A 194 14.45 -6.03 -8.10
C GLU A 194 15.44 -4.87 -7.99
N ALA A 195 15.44 -3.93 -8.94
CA ALA A 195 16.32 -2.76 -8.89
C ALA A 195 15.98 -1.85 -7.70
N VAL A 196 14.69 -1.55 -7.47
CA VAL A 196 14.28 -0.72 -6.34
C VAL A 196 14.46 -1.49 -5.02
N ALA A 197 14.07 -2.77 -4.97
CA ALA A 197 14.26 -3.63 -3.81
C ALA A 197 15.74 -3.77 -3.41
N GLY A 198 16.64 -3.87 -4.39
CA GLY A 198 18.08 -3.94 -4.15
C GLY A 198 18.67 -2.63 -3.60
N ALA A 199 18.08 -1.48 -3.92
CA ALA A 199 18.59 -0.19 -3.49
C ALA A 199 18.14 0.21 -2.07
N VAL A 200 16.88 -0.06 -1.71
CA VAL A 200 16.31 0.41 -0.43
C VAL A 200 15.85 -0.71 0.51
N GLY A 201 15.85 -1.96 0.05
CA GLY A 201 15.35 -3.11 0.80
C GLY A 201 13.83 -3.27 0.72
N VAL A 202 13.37 -4.53 0.63
CA VAL A 202 11.96 -4.89 0.41
C VAL A 202 11.03 -4.33 1.50
N THR A 203 11.46 -4.32 2.76
CA THR A 203 10.63 -3.85 3.89
C THR A 203 10.39 -2.35 3.89
N ARG A 204 11.18 -1.58 3.11
CA ARG A 204 11.03 -0.12 2.94
C ARG A 204 10.14 0.26 1.75
N ILE A 205 9.62 -0.74 1.02
CA ILE A 205 8.83 -0.53 -0.19
C ILE A 205 7.40 -1.00 0.04
N VAL A 206 6.42 -0.27 -0.47
CA VAL A 206 5.04 -0.70 -0.69
C VAL A 206 4.85 -0.89 -2.19
N PHE A 207 4.61 -2.13 -2.61
CA PHE A 207 4.38 -2.42 -4.02
C PHE A 207 2.90 -2.24 -4.35
N GLU A 208 2.52 -1.23 -5.13
CA GLU A 208 1.16 -1.13 -5.64
C GLU A 208 0.82 -2.39 -6.46
N ALA A 209 -0.22 -3.11 -6.06
CA ALA A 209 -0.63 -4.37 -6.65
C ALA A 209 -2.16 -4.48 -6.62
N PRO A 210 -2.88 -3.73 -7.46
CA PRO A 210 -4.34 -3.69 -7.44
C PRO A 210 -5.00 -5.00 -7.87
N LYS A 211 -4.28 -5.91 -8.56
CA LYS A 211 -4.84 -7.19 -9.02
C LYS A 211 -4.32 -8.36 -8.20
N ALA A 212 -5.17 -9.34 -7.95
CA ALA A 212 -4.81 -10.56 -7.23
C ALA A 212 -3.59 -11.30 -7.81
N SER A 213 -3.44 -11.36 -9.13
CA SER A 213 -2.27 -11.99 -9.78
C SER A 213 -0.97 -11.27 -9.46
N GLN A 214 -1.02 -9.94 -9.30
CA GLN A 214 0.12 -9.10 -8.94
C GLN A 214 0.45 -9.28 -7.45
N GLN A 215 -0.56 -9.25 -6.59
CA GLN A 215 -0.42 -9.53 -5.15
C GLN A 215 0.22 -10.91 -4.93
N ALA A 216 -0.28 -11.94 -5.62
CA ALA A 216 0.25 -13.30 -5.54
C ALA A 216 1.71 -13.38 -6.01
N TRP A 217 2.09 -12.62 -7.05
CA TRP A 217 3.47 -12.57 -7.50
C TRP A 217 4.40 -12.05 -6.40
N PHE A 218 4.04 -10.92 -5.77
CA PHE A 218 4.84 -10.33 -4.69
C PHE A 218 4.91 -11.23 -3.46
N VAL A 219 3.79 -11.87 -3.08
CA VAL A 219 3.77 -12.82 -1.96
C VAL A 219 4.66 -14.04 -2.24
N ARG A 220 4.63 -14.61 -3.45
CA ARG A 220 5.53 -15.73 -3.80
C ARG A 220 6.99 -15.29 -3.81
N ARG A 221 7.28 -14.07 -4.25
CA ARG A 221 8.65 -13.56 -4.42
C ARG A 221 9.30 -13.13 -3.10
N PHE A 222 8.54 -12.49 -2.21
CA PHE A 222 9.06 -11.82 -1.01
C PHE A 222 8.46 -12.35 0.31
N GLY A 223 7.50 -13.28 0.24
CA GLY A 223 6.86 -13.90 1.39
C GLY A 223 5.61 -13.18 1.88
N ALA A 224 4.99 -13.76 2.92
CA ALA A 224 3.72 -13.31 3.49
C ALA A 224 3.76 -11.88 4.08
N ASP A 225 4.95 -11.38 4.41
CA ASP A 225 5.21 -10.06 5.00
C ASP A 225 5.72 -9.01 3.98
N VAL A 226 5.48 -9.20 2.68
CA VAL A 226 5.69 -8.11 1.69
C VAL A 226 4.67 -6.98 1.89
N ASN A 227 5.04 -5.71 1.75
CA ASN A 227 4.05 -4.64 1.81
C ASN A 227 3.32 -4.51 0.45
N LEU A 228 1.98 -4.49 0.48
CA LEU A 228 1.15 -4.37 -0.72
C LEU A 228 0.35 -3.07 -0.67
N GLY A 229 0.43 -2.29 -1.76
CA GLY A 229 -0.29 -1.04 -1.98
C GLY A 229 -1.43 -1.19 -2.97
N ASN A 230 -2.30 -0.19 -3.05
CA ASN A 230 -3.52 -0.19 -3.86
C ASN A 230 -4.36 -1.47 -3.76
N VAL A 231 -4.38 -2.11 -2.58
CA VAL A 231 -5.32 -3.21 -2.33
C VAL A 231 -6.73 -2.61 -2.36
N ALA A 232 -7.61 -3.14 -3.22
CA ALA A 232 -8.97 -2.65 -3.29
C ALA A 232 -9.71 -2.94 -1.97
N VAL A 233 -10.65 -2.08 -1.60
CA VAL A 233 -11.50 -2.23 -0.41
C VAL A 233 -12.14 -3.63 -0.33
N GLY A 234 -12.62 -4.15 -1.46
CA GLY A 234 -13.23 -5.49 -1.54
C GLY A 234 -12.24 -6.67 -1.51
N ASP A 235 -10.94 -6.42 -1.63
CA ASP A 235 -9.91 -7.45 -1.77
C ASP A 235 -9.09 -7.68 -0.49
N VAL A 236 -9.39 -7.00 0.62
CA VAL A 236 -8.57 -7.09 1.85
C VAL A 236 -8.41 -8.53 2.35
N LEU A 237 -9.52 -9.25 2.56
CA LEU A 237 -9.46 -10.65 3.00
C LEU A 237 -8.85 -11.56 1.93
N SER A 238 -9.11 -11.25 0.66
CA SER A 238 -8.54 -11.97 -0.47
C SER A 238 -7.01 -11.88 -0.49
N ALA A 239 -6.45 -10.68 -0.26
CA ALA A 239 -5.03 -10.45 -0.12
C ALA A 239 -4.45 -11.18 1.10
N GLU A 240 -5.15 -11.20 2.22
CA GLU A 240 -4.74 -11.96 3.40
C GLU A 240 -4.68 -13.47 3.11
N THR A 241 -5.67 -14.02 2.39
CA THR A 241 -5.65 -15.45 2.01
C THR A 241 -4.48 -15.79 1.07
N LEU A 242 -4.08 -14.85 0.20
CA LEU A 242 -2.86 -15.01 -0.60
C LEU A 242 -1.63 -15.11 0.30
N ARG A 243 -1.49 -14.24 1.29
CA ARG A 243 -0.35 -14.26 2.22
C ARG A 243 -0.26 -15.54 3.04
N LEU A 244 -1.40 -16.09 3.43
CA LEU A 244 -1.49 -17.32 4.23
C LEU A 244 -1.46 -18.62 3.40
N GLY A 245 -1.36 -18.54 2.07
CA GLY A 245 -1.42 -19.72 1.21
C GLY A 245 -2.79 -20.40 1.19
N LEU A 246 -3.86 -19.68 1.57
CA LEU A 246 -5.24 -20.16 1.63
C LEU A 246 -6.01 -19.94 0.30
N ARG A 247 -5.31 -19.50 -0.74
CA ARG A 247 -5.84 -19.29 -2.07
C ARG A 247 -4.93 -19.97 -3.09
N SER A 248 -5.53 -20.58 -4.12
CA SER A 248 -4.84 -21.45 -5.10
C SER A 248 -3.57 -20.82 -5.70
N ASP A 249 -3.56 -19.50 -5.86
CA ASP A 249 -2.40 -18.79 -6.38
C ASP A 249 -1.15 -19.04 -5.51
N THR A 250 -1.24 -19.01 -4.19
CA THR A 250 -0.09 -19.11 -3.28
C THR A 250 -0.09 -20.38 -2.44
N ALA A 251 -1.11 -21.23 -2.57
CA ALA A 251 -1.22 -22.47 -1.84
C ALA A 251 -0.11 -23.46 -2.25
N ALA A 252 0.74 -23.83 -1.30
CA ALA A 252 1.73 -24.89 -1.45
C ALA A 252 1.17 -26.19 -0.85
N VAL A 253 0.20 -26.80 -1.53
CA VAL A 253 -0.47 -28.02 -1.03
C VAL A 253 0.34 -29.25 -1.45
N VAL A 254 1.08 -29.81 -0.50
CA VAL A 254 1.65 -31.16 -0.62
C VAL A 254 0.83 -32.08 0.28
N ARG A 255 0.26 -33.15 -0.28
CA ARG A 255 -0.43 -34.17 0.52
C ARG A 255 0.60 -34.76 1.48
N ARG A 256 0.32 -34.70 2.78
CA ARG A 256 1.09 -35.45 3.77
C ARG A 256 0.75 -36.92 3.55
N ASP A 257 1.75 -37.73 3.25
CA ASP A 257 1.57 -39.18 3.32
C ASP A 257 1.23 -39.52 4.77
N GLU A 258 0.18 -40.32 4.97
CA GLU A 258 -0.10 -40.88 6.28
C GLU A 258 1.13 -41.69 6.66
N ALA A 259 1.87 -41.25 7.69
CA ALA A 259 2.94 -42.06 8.25
C ALA A 259 2.32 -43.42 8.56
N GLY A 260 2.78 -44.45 7.84
CA GLY A 260 2.24 -45.79 7.95
C GLY A 260 2.12 -46.16 9.41
N SER A 261 0.92 -46.58 9.82
CA SER A 261 0.70 -47.21 11.10
C SER A 261 1.49 -48.52 11.11
N ASP A 262 2.79 -48.45 11.42
CA ASP A 262 3.57 -49.60 11.80
C ASP A 262 3.07 -50.03 13.18
N THR A 263 2.03 -50.85 13.13
CA THR A 263 1.58 -51.67 14.24
C THR A 263 2.48 -52.89 14.24
N ALA A 264 3.48 -52.86 15.12
CA ALA A 264 4.11 -54.07 15.65
C ALA A 264 3.37 -54.53 16.90
#